data_AF-A0A6L6YJS1-F1
#
_entry.id   AF-A0A6L6YJS1-F1
#
_cell.length_a   1.000
_cell.length_b   1.000
_cell.length_c   1.000
_cell.angle_alpha   90.00
_cell.angle_beta   90.00
_cell.angle_gamma   90.00
#
_symmetry.space_group_name_H-M   'P 1'
#
loop_
_entity.id
_entity.type
_entity.pdbx_description
1 polymer ?
#
loop_
_entity_poly.entity_id
_entity_poly.type
_entity_poly.pdbx_seq_one_letter_code
_entity_poly.pdbx_strand_id
1 'polypeptide(L)'
;MAYSEFKFDPKFLQEQIDSAKAALKDQTGREDFVAHACEVIKDRLLKNNDEYLSYGPYWWALKKILLVNGLKELGNTMDEPLSKEYCGESDEATIMAAECFREDYFTIFFEGNNLFDLDPEAESQYLLADPDCQTLKYRRRFSSLGLSEEEEREWEQMAAFFGYDYMN
;
A
#
# COMPACT_ATOMS: atom_id res chain seq x y z
N MET A 1 -11.63 11.94 14.84
CA MET A 1 -12.12 10.83 14.01
C MET A 1 -11.90 9.56 14.79
N ALA A 2 -12.97 8.79 14.98
CA ALA A 2 -12.90 7.45 15.52
C ALA A 2 -12.89 6.50 14.32
N TYR A 3 -11.71 5.99 13.98
CA TYR A 3 -11.55 5.09 12.85
C TYR A 3 -12.07 3.70 13.24
N SER A 4 -13.26 3.33 12.75
CA SER A 4 -13.92 2.08 13.12
C SER A 4 -14.12 1.12 11.95
N GLU A 5 -14.25 1.66 10.73
CA GLU A 5 -14.56 0.86 9.56
C GLU A 5 -13.36 0.05 9.06
N PHE A 6 -13.64 -1.04 8.36
CA PHE A 6 -12.65 -1.89 7.69
C PHE A 6 -11.62 -2.56 8.60
N LYS A 7 -11.89 -2.64 9.91
CA LYS A 7 -11.06 -3.35 10.86
C LYS A 7 -11.42 -4.83 10.93
N PHE A 8 -10.42 -5.69 10.83
CA PHE A 8 -10.58 -7.13 10.96
C PHE A 8 -10.43 -7.59 12.42
N ASP A 9 -11.18 -8.63 12.78
CA ASP A 9 -11.03 -9.30 14.07
C ASP A 9 -9.64 -9.98 14.17
N PRO A 10 -8.89 -9.80 15.28
CA PRO A 10 -7.56 -10.40 15.43
C PRO A 10 -7.54 -11.92 15.33
N LYS A 11 -8.59 -12.63 15.78
CA LYS A 11 -8.64 -14.10 15.68
C LYS A 11 -8.85 -14.53 14.24
N PHE A 12 -9.72 -13.83 13.51
CA PHE A 12 -9.88 -14.05 12.07
C PHE A 12 -8.55 -13.87 11.34
N LEU A 13 -7.80 -12.79 11.62
CA LEU A 13 -6.48 -12.57 11.02
C LEU A 13 -5.50 -13.70 11.36
N GLN A 14 -5.49 -14.17 12.61
CA GLN A 14 -4.61 -15.28 13.00
C GLN A 14 -4.91 -16.56 12.22
N GLU A 15 -6.19 -16.89 12.03
CA GLU A 15 -6.60 -18.05 11.23
C GLU A 15 -6.13 -17.93 9.76
N GLN A 16 -6.25 -16.73 9.18
CA GLN A 16 -5.75 -16.47 7.82
C GLN A 16 -4.22 -16.57 7.73
N ILE A 17 -3.49 -16.04 8.72
CA ILE A 17 -2.03 -16.13 8.80
C ILE A 17 -1.58 -17.59 8.86
N ASP A 18 -2.20 -18.39 9.74
CA ASP A 18 -1.85 -19.79 9.91
C ASP A 18 -2.10 -20.59 8.61
N SER A 19 -3.23 -20.31 7.94
CA SER A 19 -3.57 -20.91 6.65
C SER A 19 -2.57 -20.51 5.56
N ALA A 20 -2.23 -19.22 5.46
CA ALA A 20 -1.29 -18.70 4.47
C ALA A 20 0.14 -19.25 4.69
N LYS A 21 0.58 -19.38 5.94
CA LYS A 21 1.87 -19.99 6.29
C LYS A 21 1.93 -21.47 5.91
N ALA A 22 0.86 -22.22 6.18
CA ALA A 22 0.77 -23.63 5.78
C ALA A 22 0.85 -23.76 4.26
N ALA A 23 0.08 -22.94 3.52
CA ALA A 23 0.11 -22.91 2.07
C ALA A 23 1.48 -22.54 1.51
N LEU A 24 2.16 -21.54 2.10
CA LEU A 24 3.51 -21.12 1.69
C LEU A 24 4.53 -22.26 1.82
N LYS A 25 4.49 -22.96 2.95
CA LYS A 25 5.37 -24.08 3.23
C LYS A 25 5.12 -25.23 2.26
N ASP A 26 3.86 -25.56 2.00
CA ASP A 26 3.49 -26.65 1.10
C ASP A 26 3.86 -26.35 -0.36
N GLN A 27 3.70 -25.10 -0.81
CA GLN A 27 3.91 -24.74 -2.22
C GLN A 27 5.37 -24.42 -2.56
N THR A 28 6.11 -23.79 -1.63
CA THR A 28 7.45 -23.26 -1.93
C THR A 28 8.54 -23.81 -1.02
N GLY A 29 8.19 -24.49 0.07
CA GLY A 29 9.12 -24.92 1.11
C GLY A 29 9.66 -23.79 1.99
N ARG A 30 9.20 -22.54 1.80
CA ARG A 30 9.60 -21.38 2.62
C ARG A 30 8.77 -21.29 3.89
N GLU A 31 9.38 -20.76 4.94
CA GLU A 31 8.72 -20.52 6.24
C GLU A 31 8.65 -19.03 6.60
N ASP A 32 9.42 -18.18 5.91
CA ASP A 32 9.39 -16.72 6.12
C ASP A 32 8.23 -16.09 5.35
N PHE A 33 7.10 -15.96 6.05
CA PHE A 33 5.89 -15.36 5.51
C PHE A 33 6.06 -13.88 5.17
N VAL A 34 6.69 -13.10 6.06
CA VAL A 34 6.82 -11.65 5.88
C VAL A 34 7.67 -11.33 4.67
N ALA A 35 8.84 -11.96 4.55
CA ALA A 35 9.73 -11.74 3.42
C ALA A 35 9.05 -12.13 2.10
N HIS A 36 8.37 -13.28 2.07
CA HIS A 36 7.68 -13.72 0.86
C HIS A 36 6.51 -12.80 0.48
N ALA A 37 5.70 -12.39 1.45
CA ALA A 37 4.60 -11.46 1.19
C ALA A 37 5.14 -10.11 0.68
N CYS A 38 6.23 -9.60 1.25
CA CYS A 38 6.88 -8.38 0.77
C CYS A 38 7.36 -8.53 -0.69
N GLU A 39 7.92 -9.68 -1.09
CA GLU A 39 8.29 -9.95 -2.49
C GLU A 39 7.06 -9.91 -3.41
N VAL A 40 5.97 -10.58 -3.02
CA VAL A 40 4.75 -10.65 -3.84
C VAL A 40 4.13 -9.26 -4.01
N ILE A 41 4.03 -8.51 -2.92
CA ILE A 41 3.47 -7.15 -2.92
C ILE A 41 4.38 -6.22 -3.73
N LYS A 42 5.70 -6.35 -3.58
CA LYS A 42 6.66 -5.63 -4.42
C LYS A 42 6.37 -5.88 -5.89
N ASP A 43 6.30 -7.13 -6.32
CA ASP A 43 6.10 -7.49 -7.72
C ASP A 43 4.78 -6.95 -8.29
N ARG A 44 3.73 -6.86 -7.46
CA ARG A 44 2.46 -6.24 -7.84
C ARG A 44 2.61 -4.73 -8.03
N LEU A 45 3.19 -4.04 -7.05
CA LEU A 45 3.48 -2.60 -7.14
C LEU A 45 4.42 -2.29 -8.32
N LEU A 46 5.39 -3.16 -8.62
CA LEU A 46 6.27 -3.00 -9.77
C LEU A 46 5.52 -3.00 -11.10
N LYS A 47 4.50 -3.85 -11.21
CA LYS A 47 3.66 -3.99 -12.42
C LYS A 47 2.64 -2.87 -12.54
N ASN A 48 2.00 -2.51 -11.43
CA ASN A 48 1.01 -1.46 -11.35
C ASN A 48 1.23 -0.66 -10.06
N ASN A 49 1.71 0.58 -10.17
CA ASN A 49 1.97 1.38 -8.97
C ASN A 49 0.67 1.74 -8.26
N ASP A 50 -0.43 1.97 -9.00
CA ASP A 50 -1.73 2.37 -8.45
C ASP A 50 -2.38 1.24 -7.62
N GLU A 51 -1.82 0.03 -7.65
CA GLU A 51 -2.23 -1.10 -6.81
C GLU A 51 -2.15 -0.78 -5.31
N TYR A 52 -1.35 0.22 -4.92
CA TYR A 52 -1.28 0.69 -3.53
C TYR A 52 -2.66 1.10 -2.98
N LEU A 53 -3.55 1.60 -3.85
CA LEU A 53 -4.92 2.00 -3.49
C LEU A 53 -5.77 0.83 -3.02
N SER A 54 -5.51 -0.37 -3.55
CA SER A 54 -6.27 -1.57 -3.18
C SER A 54 -6.03 -2.00 -1.73
N TYR A 55 -4.96 -1.55 -1.10
CA TYR A 55 -4.68 -1.80 0.33
C TYR A 55 -5.40 -0.80 1.26
N GLY A 56 -6.03 0.23 0.70
CA GLY A 56 -6.83 1.22 1.41
C GLY A 56 -6.17 1.77 2.67
N PRO A 57 -6.87 1.82 3.82
CA PRO A 57 -6.36 2.47 5.03
C PRO A 57 -5.14 1.75 5.64
N TYR A 58 -4.94 0.47 5.31
CA TYR A 58 -3.77 -0.30 5.75
C TYR A 58 -2.49 0.04 4.98
N TRP A 59 -2.58 0.79 3.86
CA TRP A 59 -1.44 1.11 3.00
C TRP A 59 -0.25 1.67 3.78
N TRP A 60 -0.48 2.61 4.69
CA TRP A 60 0.62 3.26 5.41
C TRP A 60 1.35 2.33 6.37
N ALA A 61 0.63 1.46 7.10
CA ALA A 61 1.28 0.47 7.96
C ALA A 61 2.04 -0.57 7.12
N LEU A 62 1.45 -1.01 6.00
CA LEU A 62 2.09 -1.91 5.06
C LEU A 62 3.36 -1.29 4.45
N LYS A 63 3.30 -0.03 4.02
CA LYS A 63 4.44 0.71 3.44
C LYS A 63 5.63 0.75 4.41
N LYS A 64 5.41 0.92 5.72
CA LYS A 64 6.50 0.84 6.71
C LYS A 64 7.20 -0.51 6.69
N ILE A 65 6.42 -1.60 6.67
CA ILE A 65 6.96 -2.96 6.64
C ILE A 65 7.75 -3.17 5.35
N LEU A 66 7.22 -2.74 4.20
CA LEU A 66 7.89 -2.81 2.91
C LEU A 66 9.20 -2.02 2.88
N LEU A 67 9.24 -0.82 3.45
CA LEU A 67 10.44 0.01 3.54
C LEU A 67 11.52 -0.65 4.40
N VAL A 68 11.15 -1.23 5.55
CA VAL A 68 12.05 -1.99 6.43
C VAL A 68 12.61 -3.22 5.71
N ASN A 69 11.80 -3.87 4.87
CA ASN A 69 12.18 -5.01 4.03
C ASN A 69 12.89 -4.62 2.72
N GLY A 70 13.29 -3.35 2.57
CA GLY A 70 14.23 -2.91 1.53
C GLY A 70 13.61 -2.25 0.30
N LEU A 71 12.29 -2.02 0.25
CA LEU A 71 11.62 -1.32 -0.85
C LEU A 71 11.74 0.20 -0.74
N LYS A 72 12.97 0.71 -0.69
CA LYS A 72 13.26 2.16 -0.53
C LYS A 72 12.70 3.05 -1.64
N GLU A 73 12.37 2.45 -2.78
CA GLU A 73 11.79 3.15 -3.93
C GLU A 73 10.40 3.74 -3.65
N LEU A 74 9.66 3.21 -2.66
CA LEU A 74 8.33 3.72 -2.29
C LEU A 74 8.35 5.10 -1.62
N GLY A 75 9.53 5.68 -1.38
CA GLY A 75 9.67 6.98 -0.74
C GLY A 75 9.33 6.98 0.76
N ASN A 76 9.39 8.16 1.37
CA ASN A 76 9.31 8.32 2.83
C ASN A 76 8.06 9.07 3.30
N THR A 77 7.14 9.41 2.40
CA THR A 77 5.87 10.03 2.76
C THR A 77 5.02 9.03 3.52
N MET A 78 4.50 9.43 4.69
CA MET A 78 3.72 8.58 5.59
C MET A 78 2.58 9.36 6.25
N ASP A 79 1.43 8.72 6.40
CA ASP A 79 0.37 9.13 7.33
C ASP A 79 0.53 8.37 8.65
N GLU A 80 1.24 8.99 9.60
CA GLU A 80 1.53 8.40 10.91
C GLU A 80 0.27 8.13 11.76
N PRO A 81 -0.72 9.04 11.84
CA PRO A 81 -1.99 8.76 12.49
C PRO A 81 -2.69 7.52 11.95
N LEU A 82 -2.85 7.41 10.62
CA LEU A 82 -3.58 6.28 10.05
C LEU A 82 -2.80 4.98 10.17
N SER A 83 -1.47 5.03 9.97
CA SER A 83 -0.60 3.86 10.15
C SER A 83 -0.65 3.25 11.55
N LYS A 84 -0.88 4.05 12.60
CA LYS A 84 -0.98 3.55 13.97
C LYS A 84 -2.34 2.94 14.29
N GLU A 85 -3.36 3.33 13.54
CA GLU A 85 -4.71 2.87 13.74
C GLU A 85 -5.00 1.60 12.92
N TYR A 86 -4.55 1.59 11.68
CA TYR A 86 -4.69 0.48 10.74
C TYR A 86 -3.41 -0.34 10.69
N CYS A 87 -3.05 -0.93 11.83
CA CYS A 87 -2.00 -1.93 11.95
C CYS A 87 -2.50 -3.15 12.74
N GLY A 88 -1.96 -4.32 12.43
CA GLY A 88 -2.16 -5.52 13.23
C GLY A 88 -1.25 -5.53 14.47
N GLU A 89 -1.42 -6.55 15.31
CA GLU A 89 -0.55 -6.77 16.48
C GLU A 89 0.89 -7.15 16.10
N SER A 90 1.10 -7.59 14.86
CA SER A 90 2.38 -7.96 14.27
C SER A 90 2.47 -7.54 12.81
N ASP A 91 3.66 -7.59 12.23
CA ASP A 91 3.87 -7.34 10.79
C ASP A 91 3.07 -8.34 9.94
N GLU A 92 3.00 -9.60 10.37
CA GLU A 92 2.22 -10.65 9.70
C GLU A 92 0.72 -10.32 9.72
N ALA A 93 0.20 -9.87 10.85
CA ALA A 93 -1.19 -9.46 10.98
C ALA A 93 -1.50 -8.20 10.17
N THR A 94 -0.57 -7.26 10.10
CA THR A 94 -0.72 -6.05 9.28
C THR A 94 -0.75 -6.38 7.79
N ILE A 95 0.17 -7.24 7.32
CA ILE A 95 0.20 -7.71 5.93
C ILE A 95 -1.09 -8.46 5.62
N MET A 96 -1.52 -9.37 6.50
CA MET A 96 -2.73 -10.15 6.26
C MET A 96 -3.99 -9.27 6.24
N ALA A 97 -4.10 -8.30 7.15
CA ALA A 97 -5.21 -7.36 7.15
C ALA A 97 -5.26 -6.54 5.84
N ALA A 98 -4.10 -6.13 5.33
CA ALA A 98 -4.01 -5.42 4.06
C ALA A 98 -4.42 -6.31 2.87
N GLU A 99 -4.02 -7.59 2.86
CA GLU A 99 -4.43 -8.54 1.81
C GLU A 99 -5.92 -8.88 1.89
N CYS A 100 -6.48 -9.09 3.09
CA CYS A 100 -7.93 -9.26 3.27
C CYS A 100 -8.71 -8.03 2.81
N PHE A 101 -8.27 -6.82 3.19
CA PHE A 101 -8.88 -5.58 2.72
C PHE A 101 -8.85 -5.49 1.20
N ARG A 102 -7.74 -5.88 0.57
CA ARG A 102 -7.59 -5.88 -0.88
C ARG A 102 -8.58 -6.84 -1.56
N GLU A 103 -8.85 -8.00 -0.99
CA GLU A 103 -9.87 -8.93 -1.54
C GLU A 103 -11.27 -8.31 -1.46
N ASP A 104 -11.60 -7.68 -0.33
CA ASP A 104 -12.82 -6.91 -0.16
C ASP A 104 -12.87 -5.72 -1.13
N TYR A 105 -11.74 -5.07 -1.38
CA TYR A 105 -11.62 -3.90 -2.24
C TYR A 105 -12.14 -4.18 -3.65
N PHE A 106 -11.67 -5.27 -4.27
CA PHE A 106 -12.12 -5.64 -5.62
C PHE A 106 -13.55 -6.16 -5.68
N THR A 107 -14.13 -6.52 -4.54
CA THR A 107 -15.51 -6.98 -4.45
C THR A 107 -16.47 -5.80 -4.26
N ILE A 108 -16.05 -4.78 -3.51
CA ILE A 108 -16.92 -3.70 -3.02
C ILE A 108 -16.73 -2.41 -3.81
N PHE A 109 -15.49 -2.08 -4.21
CA PHE A 109 -15.15 -0.79 -4.79
C PHE A 109 -14.83 -0.90 -6.29
N PHE A 110 -14.94 0.25 -6.97
CA PHE A 110 -14.40 0.40 -8.31
C PHE A 110 -12.86 0.47 -8.25
N GLU A 111 -12.19 -0.15 -9.22
CA GLU A 111 -10.74 -0.14 -9.34
C GLU A 111 -10.19 1.30 -9.42
N GLY A 112 -9.25 1.66 -8.55
CA GLY A 112 -8.72 3.01 -8.45
C GLY A 112 -9.49 3.93 -7.50
N ASN A 113 -10.52 3.44 -6.80
CA ASN A 113 -11.10 4.15 -5.67
C ASN A 113 -10.01 4.48 -4.63
N ASN A 114 -9.95 5.74 -4.24
CA ASN A 114 -9.01 6.28 -3.26
C ASN A 114 -9.71 7.04 -2.12
N LEU A 115 -11.05 7.00 -2.06
CA LEU A 115 -11.86 7.62 -1.02
C LEU A 115 -12.46 6.52 -0.13
N PHE A 116 -12.26 6.64 1.18
CA PHE A 116 -12.69 5.63 2.16
C PHE A 116 -13.45 6.26 3.32
N ASP A 117 -14.62 5.70 3.65
CA ASP A 117 -15.40 6.10 4.82
C ASP A 117 -14.86 5.39 6.06
N LEU A 118 -13.86 5.98 6.73
CA LEU A 118 -13.17 5.35 7.87
C LEU A 118 -13.86 5.61 9.21
N ASP A 119 -14.64 6.68 9.29
CA ASP A 119 -15.40 7.09 10.46
C ASP A 119 -16.85 7.37 10.01
N PRO A 120 -17.82 6.53 10.41
CA PRO A 120 -19.21 6.66 9.96
C PRO A 120 -19.90 7.90 10.52
N GLU A 121 -19.33 8.52 11.57
CA GLU A 121 -19.82 9.78 12.13
C GLU A 121 -19.18 11.01 11.48
N ALA A 122 -18.10 10.82 10.69
CA ALA A 122 -17.46 11.90 9.98
C ALA A 122 -18.23 12.28 8.70
N GLU A 123 -18.37 13.58 8.46
CA GLU A 123 -18.99 14.11 7.23
C GLU A 123 -18.06 14.06 6.00
N SER A 124 -16.80 13.67 6.19
CA SER A 124 -15.77 13.67 5.14
C SER A 124 -15.11 12.31 5.00
N GLN A 125 -14.97 11.84 3.77
CA GLN A 125 -14.22 10.63 3.45
C GLN A 125 -12.71 10.88 3.56
N TYR A 126 -11.97 9.83 3.89
CA TYR A 126 -10.51 9.86 3.87
C TYR A 126 -10.01 9.69 2.43
N LEU A 127 -9.15 10.60 1.98
CA LEU A 127 -8.47 10.50 0.69
C LEU A 127 -7.10 9.83 0.87
N LEU A 128 -6.96 8.63 0.31
CA LEU A 128 -5.68 7.94 0.21
C LEU A 128 -4.87 8.50 -0.96
N ALA A 129 -3.92 9.38 -0.66
CA ALA A 129 -2.95 9.90 -1.62
C ALA A 129 -1.53 9.66 -1.12
N ASP A 130 -0.78 8.83 -1.83
CA ASP A 130 0.66 8.65 -1.60
C ASP A 130 1.44 9.30 -2.76
N PRO A 131 1.93 10.54 -2.59
CA PRO A 131 2.67 11.25 -3.63
C PRO A 131 3.87 10.47 -4.15
N ASP A 132 4.54 9.68 -3.31
CA ASP A 132 5.70 8.91 -3.73
C ASP A 132 5.29 7.80 -4.70
N CYS A 133 4.21 7.08 -4.41
CA CYS A 133 3.69 6.04 -5.31
C CYS A 133 3.10 6.62 -6.59
N GLN A 134 2.38 7.74 -6.48
CA GLN A 134 1.83 8.48 -7.61
C GLN A 134 2.92 9.03 -8.54
N THR A 135 4.09 9.39 -8.01
CA THR A 135 5.21 9.89 -8.81
C THR A 135 6.13 8.77 -9.32
N LEU A 136 6.13 7.61 -8.67
CA LEU A 136 6.95 6.45 -9.03
C LEU A 136 6.76 6.00 -10.49
N LYS A 137 5.52 6.11 -11.01
CA LYS A 137 5.20 5.75 -12.41
C LYS A 137 5.96 6.60 -13.42
N TYR A 138 6.27 7.83 -13.05
CA TYR A 138 7.01 8.74 -13.89
C TYR A 138 8.52 8.49 -13.75
N ARG A 139 9.02 8.31 -12.53
CA ARG A 139 10.45 8.04 -12.27
C ARG A 139 10.99 6.86 -13.10
N ARG A 140 10.24 5.76 -13.18
CA ARG A 140 10.63 4.58 -13.98
C ARG A 140 10.60 4.81 -15.48
N ARG A 141 9.63 5.58 -15.97
CA ARG A 141 9.55 5.96 -17.38
C ARG A 141 10.72 6.87 -17.76
N PHE A 142 11.23 7.67 -16.83
CA PHE A 142 12.36 8.56 -17.07
C PHE A 142 13.72 7.88 -16.95
N SER A 143 13.88 6.94 -16.01
CA SER A 143 15.09 6.11 -15.94
C SER A 143 15.32 5.31 -17.22
N SER A 144 14.26 4.84 -17.88
CA SER A 144 14.36 4.18 -19.19
C SER A 144 14.62 5.14 -20.37
N LEU A 145 14.43 6.45 -20.17
CA LEU A 145 14.73 7.51 -21.15
C LEU A 145 16.16 8.05 -21.03
N GLY A 146 16.91 7.68 -19.98
CA GLY A 146 18.32 8.07 -19.80
C GLY A 146 18.54 9.55 -19.50
N LEU A 147 17.57 10.20 -18.85
CA LEU A 147 17.68 11.60 -18.43
C LEU A 147 18.72 11.79 -17.32
N SER A 148 19.30 12.98 -17.23
CA SER A 148 20.24 13.37 -16.18
C SER A 148 19.52 13.67 -14.85
N GLU A 149 20.24 13.58 -13.72
CA GLU A 149 19.69 13.87 -12.38
C GLU A 149 19.09 15.28 -12.25
N GLU A 150 19.60 16.24 -13.03
CA GLU A 150 19.12 17.63 -13.04
C GLU A 150 17.77 17.74 -13.77
N GLU A 151 17.61 17.05 -14.89
CA GLU A 151 16.35 16.95 -15.63
C GLU A 151 15.28 16.21 -14.82
N GLU A 152 15.66 15.13 -14.12
CA GLU A 152 14.74 14.39 -13.23
C GLU A 152 14.22 15.30 -12.11
N ARG A 153 15.09 16.10 -11.51
CA ARG A 153 14.75 17.01 -10.41
C ARG A 153 13.93 18.22 -10.84
N GLU A 154 14.18 18.75 -12.05
CA GLU A 154 13.33 19.80 -12.65
C GLU A 154 11.91 19.27 -12.91
N TRP A 155 11.79 18.03 -13.40
CA TRP A 155 10.50 17.40 -13.63
C TRP A 155 9.76 17.04 -12.34
N GLU A 156 10.44 16.54 -11.31
CA GLU A 156 9.85 16.32 -9.98
C GLU A 156 9.29 17.62 -9.40
N GLN A 157 10.02 18.74 -9.55
CA GLN A 157 9.55 20.06 -9.16
C GLN A 157 8.37 20.53 -10.00
N MET A 158 8.37 20.29 -11.32
CA MET A 158 7.23 20.61 -12.19
C MET A 158 6.00 19.77 -11.84
N ALA A 159 6.14 18.47 -11.61
CA ALA A 159 5.04 17.58 -11.24
C ALA A 159 4.40 18.01 -9.90
N ALA A 160 5.22 18.37 -8.91
CA ALA A 160 4.76 18.91 -7.64
C ALA A 160 4.14 20.31 -7.78
N PHE A 161 4.69 21.17 -8.64
CA PHE A 161 4.23 22.55 -8.86
C PHE A 161 2.91 22.64 -9.63
N PHE A 162 2.72 21.81 -10.65
CA PHE A 162 1.50 21.81 -11.45
C PHE A 162 0.34 21.06 -10.79
N GLY A 163 0.55 20.42 -9.63
CA GLY A 163 -0.48 19.68 -8.92
C GLY A 163 -1.25 18.78 -9.87
N TYR A 164 -0.52 18.03 -10.72
CA TYR A 164 -1.11 17.31 -11.83
C TYR A 164 -1.95 16.12 -11.34
N ASP A 165 -3.18 16.46 -10.97
CA ASP A 165 -4.36 15.65 -11.11
C ASP A 165 -4.58 15.48 -12.62
N TYR A 166 -4.12 14.36 -13.18
CA TYR A 166 -4.55 13.93 -14.51
C TYR A 166 -5.50 12.74 -14.36
N MET A 167 -6.78 13.08 -14.43
CA MET A 167 -7.93 12.23 -14.69
C MET A 167 -7.78 11.40 -15.98
N ASN A 168 -8.42 10.22 -15.97
CA ASN A 168 -8.69 9.27 -17.06
C ASN A 168 -7.57 8.34 -17.52
#